data_AF-X1QZB2-F1
#
_entry.id   AF-X1QZB2-F1
#
_cell.length_a   1.000
_cell.length_b   1.000
_cell.length_c   1.000
_cell.angle_alpha   90.00
_cell.angle_beta   90.00
_cell.angle_gamma   90.00
#
_symmetry.space_group_name_H-M   'P 1'
#
loop_
_entity.id
_entity.type
_entity.pdbx_description
1 polymer ?
#
loop_
_entity_poly.entity_id
_entity_poly.type
_entity_poly.pdbx_seq_one_letter_code
_entity_poly.pdbx_strand_id
1 'polypeptide(L)'
;MNWIQRLLGRFDRQLFTMDFWSLPQEEVAIPAAPAADQPLPSVTVEDLPDGATIVRAIAMFKFRMVENSNPAPNKLAGAQEIQIAASVDAINFVADQFTIAAETREGGDVIIGAIDIAAT
;
A
#
# COMPACT_ATOMS: atom_id res chain seq x y z
N MET A 1 56.25 18.34 11.84
CA MET A 1 55.35 17.65 10.91
C MET A 1 54.58 16.60 11.69
N ASN A 2 53.28 16.78 11.88
CA ASN A 2 52.34 15.70 12.25
C ASN A 2 50.91 16.21 12.07
N TRP A 3 50.27 15.76 11.00
CA TRP A 3 48.89 16.04 10.64
C TRP A 3 48.03 14.91 11.21
N ILE A 4 47.29 15.15 12.29
CA ILE A 4 46.21 14.24 12.69
C ILE A 4 44.98 14.67 11.90
N GLN A 5 44.69 13.94 10.82
CA GLN A 5 43.41 14.06 10.13
C GLN A 5 42.32 13.47 11.03
N ARG A 6 41.48 14.35 11.56
CA ARG A 6 40.25 13.99 12.26
C ARG A 6 39.32 13.32 11.25
N LEU A 7 39.18 12.00 11.36
CA LEU A 7 38.21 11.22 10.60
C LEU A 7 36.83 11.53 11.18
N LEU A 8 36.20 12.60 10.69
CA LEU A 8 34.78 12.86 10.93
C LEU A 8 34.02 11.77 10.18
N GLY A 9 33.68 10.68 10.87
CA GLY A 9 32.68 9.75 10.38
C GLY A 9 31.42 10.56 10.07
N ARG A 10 31.09 10.71 8.78
CA ARG A 10 29.74 11.05 8.39
C ARG A 10 28.90 9.89 8.87
N PHE A 11 28.23 10.05 10.00
CA PHE A 11 27.05 9.26 10.27
C PHE A 11 26.07 9.67 9.18
N ASP A 12 25.96 8.83 8.15
CA ASP A 12 24.90 8.96 7.17
C ASP A 12 23.60 9.19 7.95
N ARG A 13 22.91 10.28 7.63
CA ARG A 13 21.73 10.74 8.38
C ARG A 13 20.74 9.57 8.45
N GLN A 14 20.66 8.92 9.61
CA GLN A 14 19.71 7.83 9.82
C GLN A 14 18.31 8.42 9.68
N LEU A 15 17.61 8.03 8.61
CA LEU A 15 16.24 8.44 8.41
C LEU A 15 15.38 7.60 9.37
N PHE A 16 14.68 8.25 10.29
CA PHE A 16 13.71 7.55 11.11
C PHE A 16 12.56 7.09 10.23
N THR A 17 12.26 5.79 10.26
CA THR A 17 11.12 5.19 9.57
C THR A 17 10.02 4.95 10.58
N MET A 18 8.80 5.33 10.25
CA MET A 18 7.60 5.07 11.06
C MET A 18 6.60 4.29 10.20
N ASP A 19 5.92 3.33 10.80
CA ASP A 19 4.87 2.53 10.19
C ASP A 19 3.53 2.75 10.89
N PHE A 20 2.48 2.93 10.09
CA PHE A 20 1.13 3.13 10.57
C PHE A 20 0.23 2.07 9.94
N TRP A 21 -0.61 1.45 10.75
CA TRP A 21 -1.47 0.35 10.32
C TRP A 21 -2.92 0.67 10.63
N SER A 22 -3.79 0.33 9.70
CA SER A 22 -5.22 0.35 9.98
C SER A 22 -5.64 -0.89 10.77
N LEU A 23 -6.85 -0.83 11.35
CA LEU A 23 -7.48 -2.00 11.94
C LEU A 23 -7.87 -3.01 10.85
N PRO A 24 -7.86 -4.32 11.16
CA PRO A 24 -8.29 -5.33 10.20
C PRO A 24 -9.78 -5.16 9.86
N GLN A 25 -10.11 -5.32 8.59
CA GLN A 25 -11.48 -5.47 8.10
C GLN A 25 -11.70 -6.92 7.67
N GLU A 26 -12.88 -7.45 7.94
CA GLU A 26 -13.22 -8.85 7.69
C GLU A 26 -13.42 -9.14 6.20
N GLU A 27 -14.25 -8.34 5.51
CA GLU A 27 -14.52 -8.46 4.08
C GLU A 27 -14.79 -7.09 3.43
N VAL A 28 -14.38 -6.96 2.16
CA VAL A 28 -14.80 -5.89 1.24
C VAL A 28 -15.33 -6.56 -0.03
N ALA A 29 -16.61 -6.35 -0.34
CA ALA A 29 -17.21 -6.85 -1.57
C ALA A 29 -17.02 -5.83 -2.71
N ILE A 30 -16.41 -6.25 -3.82
CA ILE A 30 -16.29 -5.44 -5.04
C ILE A 30 -17.39 -5.87 -6.03
N PRO A 31 -18.41 -5.05 -6.30
CA PRO A 31 -19.49 -5.41 -7.23
C PRO A 31 -19.05 -5.30 -8.70
N ALA A 32 -19.69 -6.07 -9.58
CA ALA A 32 -19.30 -6.22 -10.99
C ALA A 32 -19.65 -5.03 -11.93
N ALA A 33 -20.35 -3.98 -11.47
CA ALA A 33 -20.83 -2.89 -12.31
C ALA A 33 -21.00 -1.57 -11.52
N PRO A 34 -20.88 -0.42 -12.22
CA PRO A 34 -19.80 0.54 -11.94
C PRO A 34 -19.65 0.71 -10.43
N ALA A 35 -18.69 -0.02 -9.87
CA ALA A 35 -18.47 -0.01 -8.44
C ALA A 35 -18.03 1.40 -8.05
N ALA A 36 -18.82 2.05 -7.18
CA ALA A 36 -18.32 3.19 -6.44
C ALA A 36 -17.07 2.75 -5.65
N ASP A 37 -16.21 3.71 -5.32
CA ASP A 37 -15.04 3.46 -4.49
C ASP A 37 -15.45 2.73 -3.21
N GLN A 38 -14.78 1.61 -2.93
CA GLN A 38 -15.05 0.85 -1.72
C GLN A 38 -14.20 1.41 -0.58
N PRO A 39 -14.82 1.78 0.55
CA PRO A 39 -14.07 2.34 1.65
C PRO A 39 -13.16 1.28 2.26
N LEU A 40 -11.91 1.67 2.53
CA LEU A 40 -10.96 0.89 3.31
C LEU A 40 -10.80 1.50 4.71
N PRO A 41 -10.34 0.72 5.70
CA PRO A 41 -10.12 1.24 7.04
C PRO A 41 -9.06 2.35 7.03
N SER A 42 -9.36 3.45 7.70
CA SER A 42 -8.45 4.60 7.79
C SER A 42 -7.16 4.23 8.53
N VAL A 43 -6.04 4.80 8.09
CA VAL A 43 -4.77 4.77 8.81
C VAL A 43 -4.60 6.12 9.50
N THR A 44 -4.47 6.11 10.83
CA THR A 44 -4.19 7.32 11.60
C THR A 44 -2.69 7.54 11.67
N VAL A 45 -2.24 8.72 11.24
CA VAL A 45 -0.84 9.16 11.33
C VAL A 45 -0.74 10.18 12.46
N GLU A 46 -0.03 9.81 13.51
CA GLU A 46 0.16 10.62 14.72
C GLU A 46 1.64 10.61 15.13
N ASP A 47 1.98 11.45 16.11
CA ASP A 47 3.32 11.54 16.71
C ASP A 47 4.47 11.90 15.74
N LEU A 48 4.13 12.54 14.61
CA LEU A 48 5.13 13.19 13.78
C LEU A 48 5.69 14.42 14.51
N PRO A 49 7.03 14.54 14.68
CA PRO A 49 7.62 15.71 15.31
C PRO A 49 7.25 17.01 14.57
N ASP A 50 7.02 18.08 15.31
CA ASP A 50 6.74 19.39 14.73
C ASP A 50 7.87 19.81 13.78
N GLY A 51 7.49 20.21 12.56
CA GLY A 51 8.43 20.60 11.50
C GLY A 51 9.15 19.43 10.82
N ALA A 52 8.76 18.17 11.10
CA ALA A 52 9.27 17.03 10.36
C ALA A 52 8.94 17.12 8.87
N THR A 53 9.92 16.78 8.03
CA THR A 53 9.73 16.66 6.58
C THR A 53 9.60 15.19 6.22
N ILE A 54 8.48 14.81 5.60
CA ILE A 54 8.29 13.47 5.05
C ILE A 54 9.12 13.38 3.77
N VAL A 55 10.13 12.50 3.79
CA VAL A 55 11.03 12.29 2.63
C VAL A 55 10.46 11.24 1.67
N ARG A 56 9.69 10.28 2.20
CA ARG A 56 9.05 9.22 1.45
C ARG A 56 7.87 8.65 2.25
N ALA A 57 6.76 8.39 1.58
CA ALA A 57 5.63 7.68 2.15
C ALA A 57 5.14 6.65 1.12
N ILE A 58 4.91 5.42 1.56
CA ILE A 58 4.53 4.29 0.71
C ILE A 58 3.35 3.57 1.34
N ALA A 59 2.28 3.38 0.57
CA ALA A 59 1.15 2.58 0.99
C ALA A 59 1.46 1.09 0.84
N MET A 60 1.00 0.30 1.80
CA MET A 60 1.02 -1.16 1.74
C MET A 60 -0.42 -1.67 1.87
N PHE A 61 -0.82 -2.57 0.99
CA PHE A 61 -2.13 -3.20 1.03
C PHE A 61 -1.95 -4.70 1.24
N LYS A 62 -2.51 -5.20 2.34
CA LYS A 62 -2.50 -6.62 2.67
C LYS A 62 -3.92 -7.14 2.62
N PHE A 63 -4.12 -8.23 1.89
CA PHE A 63 -5.39 -8.92 1.85
C PHE A 63 -5.16 -10.43 1.95
N ARG A 64 -6.22 -11.15 2.24
CA ARG A 64 -6.25 -12.61 2.25
C ARG A 64 -7.24 -13.04 1.17
N MET A 65 -6.80 -13.87 0.21
CA MET A 65 -7.72 -14.62 -0.65
C MET A 65 -8.02 -15.96 0.00
N VAL A 66 -9.28 -16.43 -0.12
CA VAL A 66 -9.73 -17.61 0.63
C VAL A 66 -10.43 -18.64 -0.23
N GLU A 67 -11.19 -18.26 -1.27
CA GLU A 67 -11.83 -19.22 -2.19
C GLU A 67 -12.53 -18.48 -3.34
N ASN A 68 -12.51 -19.07 -4.54
CA ASN A 68 -13.49 -18.77 -5.59
C ASN A 68 -14.39 -19.99 -5.78
N SER A 69 -15.62 -19.93 -5.27
CA SER A 69 -16.64 -20.98 -5.44
C SER A 69 -17.49 -20.81 -6.71
N ASN A 70 -17.20 -19.80 -7.52
CA ASN A 70 -17.90 -19.57 -8.79
C ASN A 70 -17.35 -20.51 -9.88
N PRO A 71 -18.21 -21.07 -10.75
CA PRO A 71 -17.77 -21.84 -11.92
C PRO A 71 -17.05 -21.00 -12.99
N ALA A 72 -17.03 -19.67 -12.87
CA ALA A 72 -16.24 -18.76 -13.67
C ALA A 72 -15.03 -18.20 -12.90
N PRO A 73 -13.94 -17.85 -13.59
CA PRO A 73 -12.84 -17.10 -12.98
C PRO A 73 -13.31 -15.78 -12.38
N ASN A 74 -12.75 -15.43 -11.22
CA ASN A 74 -13.01 -14.15 -10.58
C ASN A 74 -11.74 -13.29 -10.62
N LYS A 75 -11.91 -11.98 -10.85
CA LYS A 75 -10.80 -11.05 -11.06
C LYS A 75 -11.25 -9.61 -10.89
N LEU A 76 -10.29 -8.72 -10.65
CA LEU A 76 -10.52 -7.29 -10.83
C LEU A 76 -10.68 -6.99 -12.32
N ALA A 77 -11.83 -6.42 -12.69
CA ALA A 77 -12.12 -6.04 -14.07
C ALA A 77 -11.68 -4.60 -14.34
N GLY A 78 -10.88 -4.41 -15.39
CA GLY A 78 -10.35 -3.09 -15.76
C GLY A 78 -9.20 -2.63 -14.87
N ALA A 79 -8.71 -1.42 -15.12
CA ALA A 79 -7.76 -0.76 -14.22
C ALA A 79 -8.48 -0.38 -12.91
N GLN A 80 -7.78 -0.59 -11.80
CA GLN A 80 -8.27 -0.31 -10.45
C GLN A 80 -7.12 0.28 -9.63
N GLU A 81 -7.44 0.93 -8.51
CA GLU A 81 -6.47 1.64 -7.72
C GLU A 81 -6.80 1.61 -6.21
N ILE A 82 -5.76 1.73 -5.39
CA ILE A 82 -5.89 2.13 -3.98
C ILE A 82 -5.54 3.61 -3.90
N GLN A 83 -6.47 4.41 -3.41
CA GLN A 83 -6.33 5.85 -3.26
C GLN A 83 -6.22 6.26 -1.79
N ILE A 84 -5.39 7.27 -1.52
CA ILE A 84 -5.27 7.88 -0.18
C ILE A 84 -6.07 9.18 -0.04
N ALA A 85 -6.46 9.77 -1.17
CA ALA A 85 -7.33 10.92 -1.28
C ALA A 85 -8.01 10.89 -2.66
N ALA A 86 -9.03 11.72 -2.86
CA ALA A 86 -9.72 11.79 -4.14
C ALA A 86 -8.71 12.03 -5.29
N SER A 87 -8.63 11.09 -6.23
CA SER A 87 -7.72 11.14 -7.39
C SER A 87 -6.22 11.15 -7.05
N VAL A 88 -5.85 10.66 -5.86
CA VAL A 88 -4.46 10.46 -5.45
C VAL A 88 -4.22 8.96 -5.27
N ASP A 89 -3.65 8.36 -6.31
CA ASP A 89 -3.35 6.94 -6.34
C ASP A 89 -2.08 6.63 -5.54
N ALA A 90 -2.14 5.59 -4.72
CA ALA A 90 -0.97 5.04 -4.03
C ALA A 90 -0.53 3.70 -4.62
N ILE A 91 -1.48 2.92 -5.15
CA ILE A 91 -1.24 1.62 -5.79
C ILE A 91 -2.15 1.51 -7.01
N ASN A 92 -1.56 1.24 -8.19
CA ASN A 92 -2.31 0.96 -9.40
C ASN A 92 -2.26 -0.54 -9.71
N PHE A 93 -3.42 -1.10 -10.05
CA PHE A 93 -3.56 -2.48 -10.46
C PHE A 93 -3.76 -2.56 -11.97
N VAL A 94 -3.15 -3.57 -12.58
CA VAL A 94 -3.38 -3.88 -13.99
C VAL A 94 -4.70 -4.64 -14.17
N ALA A 95 -5.27 -4.58 -15.37
CA ALA A 95 -6.46 -5.36 -15.69
C ALA A 95 -6.22 -6.85 -15.41
N ASP A 96 -7.25 -7.51 -14.87
CA ASP A 96 -7.25 -8.93 -14.52
C ASP A 96 -6.27 -9.31 -13.40
N GLN A 97 -5.72 -8.33 -12.67
CA GLN A 97 -4.91 -8.61 -11.49
C GLN A 97 -5.75 -9.38 -10.45
N PHE A 98 -5.07 -10.32 -9.77
CA PHE A 98 -5.69 -11.28 -8.86
C PHE A 98 -6.76 -12.17 -9.50
N THR A 99 -6.55 -12.55 -10.76
CA THR A 99 -7.37 -13.60 -11.36
C THR A 99 -7.21 -14.90 -10.60
N ILE A 100 -8.32 -15.39 -10.03
CA ILE A 100 -8.43 -16.71 -9.42
C ILE A 100 -9.25 -17.59 -10.35
N ALA A 101 -8.75 -18.78 -10.65
CA ALA A 101 -9.47 -19.74 -11.48
C ALA A 101 -10.81 -20.18 -10.84
N ALA A 102 -11.72 -20.69 -11.65
CA ALA A 102 -12.98 -21.25 -11.16
C ALA A 102 -12.73 -22.38 -10.17
N GLU A 103 -13.49 -22.42 -9.07
CA GLU A 103 -13.46 -23.49 -8.06
C GLU A 103 -12.06 -23.74 -7.46
N THR A 104 -11.29 -22.66 -7.24
CA THR A 104 -9.94 -22.74 -6.65
C THR A 104 -9.75 -21.89 -5.42
N ARG A 105 -8.64 -22.14 -4.71
CA ARG A 105 -8.24 -21.41 -3.51
C ARG A 105 -6.79 -20.96 -3.64
N GLU A 106 -6.57 -19.67 -3.44
CA GLU A 106 -5.26 -19.03 -3.47
C GLU A 106 -5.01 -18.27 -2.17
N GLY A 107 -3.73 -18.11 -1.80
CA GLY A 107 -3.33 -17.26 -0.68
C GLY A 107 -3.36 -15.80 -1.08
N GLY A 108 -3.69 -14.91 -0.14
CA GLY A 108 -3.52 -13.47 -0.39
C GLY A 108 -2.06 -13.03 -0.27
N ASP A 109 -1.80 -11.79 -0.65
CA ASP A 109 -0.45 -11.21 -0.68
C ASP A 109 -0.43 -9.80 -0.06
N VAL A 110 0.78 -9.29 0.12
CA VAL A 110 1.05 -7.88 0.44
C VAL A 110 1.54 -7.18 -0.80
N ILE A 111 0.81 -6.16 -1.24
CA ILE A 111 1.25 -5.26 -2.31
C ILE A 111 1.85 -4.02 -1.68
N ILE A 112 3.03 -3.65 -2.16
CA ILE A 112 3.74 -2.44 -1.77
C ILE A 112 3.65 -1.46 -2.93
N GLY A 113 3.11 -0.28 -2.66
CA GLY A 113 2.97 0.78 -3.66
C GLY A 113 4.31 1.23 -4.21
N ALA A 114 4.36 1.44 -5.53
CA ALA A 114 5.53 2.04 -6.19
C ALA A 114 5.44 3.57 -6.24
N ILE A 115 4.25 4.14 -6.01
CA ILE A 115 4.01 5.59 -6.03
C ILE A 115 4.40 6.16 -4.67
N ASP A 116 5.29 7.15 -4.69
CA ASP A 116 5.64 7.91 -3.48
C ASP A 116 4.56 8.97 -3.21
N ILE A 117 3.89 8.83 -2.07
CA ILE A 117 2.79 9.70 -1.63
C ILE A 117 3.26 10.77 -0.63
N ALA A 118 4.56 11.01 -0.51
CA ALA A 118 5.10 12.02 0.41
C ALA A 118 4.71 13.47 0.08
N ALA A 119 4.38 13.75 -1.18
CA ALA A 119 4.17 15.11 -1.69
C ALA A 119 2.74 15.36 -2.23
N THR A 120 1.84 14.39 -2.05
CA THR A 120 0.46 14.44 -2.53
C THR A 120 -0.50 15.03 -1.50
#